data_AF-A0AAJ7U793-F1
#
_entry.id   AF-A0AAJ7U793-F1
#
_cell.length_a   1.000
_cell.length_b   1.000
_cell.length_c   1.000
_cell.angle_alpha   90.00
_cell.angle_beta   90.00
_cell.angle_gamma   90.00
#
_symmetry.space_group_name_H-M   'P 1'
#
loop_
_entity.id
_entity.type
_entity.pdbx_description
1 polymer ?
#
loop_
_entity_poly.entity_id
_entity_poly.type
_entity_poly.pdbx_seq_one_letter_code
_entity_poly.pdbx_strand_id
1 'polypeptide(L)'
;MSQYFKGQVTLVISLGVMDLRELWTQNHENKKTLYRLIYDAIKGDSDNPPVILKVHSTLFGVDLRFDSTASCSAFLERYVNGDMEVQLNRGLAPKHQDSFTTSLQVRGEVLVKRNFDLSTWLRLIGQNEPTALQDDEVKKMQHDLLMLNLNPRDASGGDLVNSNAGPSSSCQLGGIPTHDACLSAPMVIPDNTFIFQEKLYDDRPISTDDHNNFAKKVGPGWKAVARQLMRTCKGLEDPTIEIITCEYNGVYEQAFQMLRKFMQSEAKQATLSRLVKALEDERLCNVVEFLLDT
;
A
#
# COMPACT_ATOMS: atom_id res chain seq x y z
N MET A 1 9.24 30.82 24.88
CA MET A 1 10.13 29.74 24.41
C MET A 1 9.32 28.46 24.43
N SER A 2 8.75 28.06 23.29
CA SER A 2 8.03 26.78 23.21
C SER A 2 9.06 25.66 23.30
N GLN A 3 9.09 24.94 24.41
CA GLN A 3 9.91 23.74 24.54
C GLN A 3 9.47 22.75 23.47
N TYR A 4 10.41 22.38 22.61
CA TYR A 4 10.22 21.33 21.61
C TYR A 4 10.11 20.00 22.36
N PHE A 5 8.89 19.48 22.50
CA PHE A 5 8.64 18.19 23.16
C PHE A 5 8.89 17.06 22.17
N LYS A 6 9.83 16.18 22.51
CA LYS A 6 10.09 14.96 21.75
C LYS A 6 10.31 13.82 22.72
N GLY A 7 9.58 12.72 22.54
CA GLY A 7 9.65 11.60 23.46
C GLY A 7 9.38 10.27 22.79
N GLN A 8 9.97 9.21 23.33
CA GLN A 8 9.81 7.83 22.87
C GLN A 8 9.22 6.94 23.96
N VAL A 9 8.31 6.06 23.57
CA VAL A 9 7.76 4.99 24.42
C VAL A 9 7.74 3.67 23.65
N THR A 10 7.70 2.57 24.36
CA THR A 10 7.49 1.24 23.78
C THR A 10 6.15 0.72 24.26
N LEU A 11 5.22 0.50 23.32
CA LEU A 11 3.93 -0.13 23.58
C LEU A 11 4.08 -1.64 23.38
N VAL A 12 4.02 -2.40 24.46
CA VAL A 12 4.04 -3.87 24.43
C VAL A 12 2.61 -4.38 24.34
N ILE A 13 2.32 -5.14 23.29
CA ILE A 13 0.99 -5.68 23.02
C ILE A 13 1.04 -7.20 23.21
N SER A 14 0.06 -7.77 23.91
CA SER A 14 -0.04 -9.20 24.15
C SER A 14 -1.48 -9.67 23.92
N LEU A 15 -1.65 -10.83 23.29
CA LEU A 15 -2.96 -11.40 22.95
C LEU A 15 -3.16 -12.74 23.66
N GLY A 16 -3.72 -12.70 24.87
CA GLY A 16 -3.95 -13.89 25.70
C GLY A 16 -2.72 -14.81 25.78
N VAL A 17 -2.89 -16.06 25.35
CA VAL A 17 -1.84 -17.08 25.26
C VAL A 17 -1.23 -17.20 23.86
N MET A 18 -1.74 -16.47 22.87
CA MET A 18 -1.29 -16.57 21.49
C MET A 18 -0.03 -15.74 21.25
N ASP A 19 0.89 -16.34 20.51
CA ASP A 19 2.14 -15.70 20.15
C ASP A 19 1.97 -14.79 18.92
N LEU A 20 1.90 -13.48 19.16
CA LEU A 20 1.85 -12.47 18.08
C LEU A 20 3.06 -12.56 17.13
N ARG A 21 4.15 -13.21 17.54
CA ARG A 21 5.33 -13.49 16.68
C ARG A 21 4.98 -14.35 15.49
N GLU A 22 4.14 -15.35 15.68
CA GLU A 22 3.74 -16.26 14.61
C GLU A 22 2.93 -15.51 13.55
N LEU A 23 1.96 -14.70 13.97
CA LEU A 23 1.16 -13.88 13.06
C LEU A 23 1.99 -12.84 12.30
N TRP A 24 3.05 -12.31 12.93
CA TRP A 24 3.95 -11.34 12.30
C TRP A 24 4.92 -11.97 11.29
N THR A 25 5.29 -13.25 11.47
CA THR A 25 6.34 -13.92 10.68
C THR A 25 5.81 -14.86 9.59
N GLN A 26 4.63 -15.43 9.76
CA GLN A 26 4.12 -16.51 8.88
C GLN A 26 3.66 -16.02 7.50
N ASN A 27 3.04 -14.84 7.39
CA ASN A 27 2.45 -14.37 6.14
C ASN A 27 2.56 -12.84 6.02
N HIS A 28 3.00 -12.36 4.86
CA HIS A 28 3.10 -10.93 4.55
C HIS A 28 1.75 -10.22 4.66
N GLU A 29 0.64 -10.87 4.29
CA GLU A 29 -0.72 -10.31 4.42
C GLU A 29 -1.19 -10.25 5.87
N ASN A 30 -0.86 -11.25 6.70
CA ASN A 30 -1.16 -11.21 8.13
C ASN A 30 -0.36 -10.12 8.83
N LYS A 31 0.93 -9.96 8.46
CA LYS A 31 1.80 -8.89 8.94
C LYS A 31 1.24 -7.50 8.60
N LYS A 32 0.79 -7.28 7.37
CA LYS A 32 0.14 -6.03 6.95
C LYS A 32 -1.17 -5.77 7.69
N THR A 33 -2.01 -6.80 7.86
CA THR A 33 -3.28 -6.70 8.57
C THR A 33 -3.07 -6.35 10.04
N LEU A 34 -2.12 -7.02 10.71
CA LEU A 34 -1.76 -6.77 12.10
C LEU A 34 -1.15 -5.38 12.27
N TYR A 35 -0.25 -4.97 11.37
CA TYR A 35 0.30 -3.61 11.36
C TYR A 35 -0.80 -2.56 11.21
N ARG A 36 -1.75 -2.76 10.29
CA ARG A 36 -2.89 -1.85 10.09
C ARG A 36 -3.72 -1.71 11.36
N LEU A 37 -4.06 -2.82 11.99
CA LEU A 37 -4.85 -2.80 13.22
C LEU A 37 -4.14 -2.03 14.34
N ILE A 38 -2.85 -2.27 14.52
CA ILE A 38 -2.01 -1.58 15.51
C ILE A 38 -1.95 -0.08 15.19
N TYR A 39 -1.72 0.26 13.92
CA TYR A 39 -1.68 1.65 13.48
C TYR A 39 -3.00 2.37 13.71
N ASP A 40 -4.13 1.77 13.35
CA ASP A 40 -5.45 2.35 13.55
C ASP A 40 -5.77 2.53 15.05
N ALA A 41 -5.42 1.54 15.88
CA ALA A 41 -5.58 1.64 17.34
C ALA A 41 -4.77 2.78 17.95
N ILE A 42 -3.52 2.93 17.51
CA ILE A 42 -2.61 4.00 17.95
C ILE A 42 -3.10 5.37 17.45
N LYS A 43 -3.44 5.47 16.16
CA LYS A 43 -3.90 6.71 15.54
C LYS A 43 -5.22 7.18 16.17
N GLY A 44 -6.18 6.28 16.29
CA GLY A 44 -7.58 6.61 16.58
C GLY A 44 -8.07 7.78 15.73
N ASP A 45 -8.66 8.77 16.40
CA ASP A 45 -9.20 9.98 15.77
C ASP A 45 -8.20 11.14 15.73
N SER A 46 -6.91 10.89 16.01
CA SER A 46 -5.90 11.94 16.02
C SER A 46 -5.40 12.28 14.62
N ASP A 47 -5.41 13.57 14.29
CA ASP A 47 -4.80 14.10 13.07
C ASP A 47 -3.26 14.10 13.11
N ASN A 48 -2.67 14.03 14.31
CA ASN A 48 -1.23 13.97 14.51
C ASN A 48 -0.85 12.74 15.35
N PRO A 49 -0.97 11.53 14.77
CA PRO A 49 -0.66 10.30 15.48
C PRO A 49 0.84 10.18 15.78
N PRO A 50 1.23 9.41 16.80
CA PRO A 50 2.63 9.13 17.03
C PRO A 50 3.23 8.33 15.88
N VAL A 51 4.51 8.59 15.62
CA VAL A 51 5.27 7.89 14.58
C VAL A 51 5.73 6.55 15.12
N ILE A 52 5.32 5.45 14.49
CA ILE A 52 5.82 4.12 14.82
C ILE A 52 7.26 4.03 14.30
N LEU A 53 8.24 3.94 15.19
CA LEU A 53 9.65 3.80 14.82
C LEU A 53 9.99 2.37 14.43
N LYS A 54 9.56 1.41 15.24
CA LYS A 54 9.97 0.01 15.12
C LYS A 54 8.94 -0.93 15.72
N VAL A 55 8.83 -2.14 15.16
CA VAL A 55 8.08 -3.26 15.75
C VAL A 55 9.07 -4.37 16.09
N HIS A 56 9.26 -4.62 17.39
CA HIS A 56 10.12 -5.68 17.92
C HIS A 56 9.32 -6.97 18.01
N SER A 57 9.67 -7.97 17.20
CA SER A 57 8.98 -9.25 17.20
C SER A 57 9.12 -10.00 18.54
N THR A 58 10.28 -9.99 19.18
CA THR A 58 10.59 -10.83 20.36
C THR A 58 9.65 -10.64 21.56
N LEU A 59 9.26 -9.39 21.86
CA LEU A 59 8.31 -9.02 22.92
C LEU A 59 7.03 -8.40 22.37
N PHE A 60 6.86 -8.41 21.04
CA PHE A 60 5.83 -7.67 20.32
C PHE A 60 5.64 -6.24 20.84
N GLY A 61 6.77 -5.52 20.88
CA GLY A 61 6.87 -4.14 21.35
C GLY A 61 6.90 -3.18 20.18
N VAL A 62 6.10 -2.11 20.25
CA VAL A 62 6.00 -1.09 19.21
C VAL A 62 6.59 0.20 19.75
N ASP A 63 7.72 0.63 19.19
CA ASP A 63 8.35 1.89 19.56
C ASP A 63 7.61 3.04 18.90
N LEU A 64 7.14 3.99 19.71
CA LEU A 64 6.39 5.16 19.29
C LEU A 64 7.17 6.42 19.61
N ARG A 65 7.16 7.36 18.68
CA ARG A 65 7.69 8.71 18.85
C ARG A 65 6.58 9.74 18.85
N PHE A 66 6.63 10.63 19.82
CA PHE A 66 5.81 11.83 19.88
C PHE A 66 6.67 13.06 19.59
N ASP A 67 6.18 13.89 18.67
CA ASP A 67 6.81 15.16 18.30
C ASP A 67 6.05 16.37 18.89
N SER A 68 5.02 16.13 19.72
CA SER A 68 4.28 17.17 20.45
C SER A 68 3.67 16.66 21.75
N THR A 69 3.59 17.54 22.75
CA THR A 69 2.94 17.25 24.04
C THR A 69 1.45 16.92 23.88
N ALA A 70 0.76 17.62 22.97
CA ALA A 70 -0.67 17.43 22.73
C ALA A 70 -1.01 16.04 22.14
N SER A 71 -0.19 15.56 21.19
CA SER A 71 -0.32 14.20 20.64
C SER A 71 -0.06 13.15 21.74
N CYS A 72 0.99 13.37 22.54
CA CYS A 72 1.32 12.46 23.64
C CYS A 72 0.23 12.42 24.72
N SER A 73 -0.33 13.57 25.13
CA SER A 73 -1.39 13.59 26.14
C SER A 73 -2.66 12.91 25.65
N ALA A 74 -3.09 13.21 24.43
CA ALA A 74 -4.27 12.58 23.83
C ALA A 74 -4.11 11.05 23.70
N PHE A 75 -2.91 10.59 23.32
CA PHE A 75 -2.60 9.17 23.28
C PHE A 75 -2.67 8.52 24.67
N LEU A 76 -2.06 9.15 25.69
CA LEU A 76 -2.02 8.61 27.04
C LEU A 76 -3.41 8.49 27.67
N GLU A 77 -4.26 9.49 27.48
CA GLU A 77 -5.64 9.46 27.97
C GLU A 77 -6.42 8.30 27.35
N ARG A 78 -6.34 8.11 26.03
CA ARG A 78 -6.97 6.98 25.32
C ARG A 78 -6.43 5.62 25.79
N TYR A 79 -5.13 5.54 26.00
CA TYR A 79 -4.47 4.33 26.49
C TYR A 79 -4.94 3.94 27.91
N VAL A 80 -5.11 4.92 28.80
CA VAL A 80 -5.59 4.71 30.17
C VAL A 80 -7.08 4.35 30.20
N ASN A 81 -7.88 4.96 29.33
CA ASN A 81 -9.30 4.66 29.18
C ASN A 81 -9.60 3.28 28.56
N GLY A 82 -8.58 2.63 27.99
CA GLY A 82 -8.71 1.29 27.39
C GLY A 82 -9.24 1.31 25.96
N ASP A 83 -9.32 2.48 25.33
CA ASP A 83 -9.82 2.63 23.95
C ASP A 83 -8.99 1.81 22.96
N MET A 84 -7.69 1.70 23.24
CA MET A 84 -6.76 0.95 22.40
C MET A 84 -7.06 -0.55 22.42
N GLU A 85 -7.25 -1.16 23.59
CA GLU A 85 -7.67 -2.56 23.70
C GLU A 85 -9.02 -2.78 23.01
N VAL A 86 -9.97 -1.86 23.16
CA VAL A 86 -11.27 -1.96 22.49
C VAL A 86 -11.11 -1.97 20.96
N GLN A 87 -10.28 -1.08 20.41
CA GLN A 87 -10.04 -1.03 18.95
C GLN A 87 -9.27 -2.25 18.43
N LEU A 88 -8.23 -2.70 19.13
CA LEU A 88 -7.47 -3.90 18.79
C LEU A 88 -8.37 -5.14 18.83
N ASN A 89 -9.17 -5.30 19.88
CA ASN A 89 -10.12 -6.41 20.01
C ASN A 89 -11.17 -6.37 18.90
N ARG A 90 -11.67 -5.20 18.53
CA ARG A 90 -12.70 -5.06 17.48
C ARG A 90 -12.24 -5.57 16.11
N GLY A 91 -11.00 -5.27 15.71
CA GLY A 91 -10.51 -5.66 14.39
C GLY A 91 -10.05 -7.11 14.28
N LEU A 92 -9.88 -7.83 15.39
CA LEU A 92 -9.53 -9.26 15.43
C LEU A 92 -10.61 -10.18 16.01
N ALA A 93 -11.67 -9.60 16.60
CA ALA A 93 -12.82 -10.30 17.17
C ALA A 93 -13.48 -11.38 16.30
N PRO A 94 -13.43 -11.37 14.95
CA PRO A 94 -14.01 -12.47 14.19
C PRO A 94 -13.21 -13.78 14.23
N LYS A 95 -11.97 -13.81 14.76
CA LYS A 95 -11.07 -14.97 14.62
C LYS A 95 -10.52 -15.56 15.93
N HIS A 96 -10.54 -14.84 17.06
CA HIS A 96 -9.93 -15.31 18.31
C HIS A 96 -10.77 -14.93 19.54
N GLN A 97 -10.84 -15.82 20.53
CA GLN A 97 -11.59 -15.65 21.80
C GLN A 97 -10.79 -14.90 22.88
N ASP A 98 -9.51 -14.64 22.62
CA ASP A 98 -8.59 -13.95 23.52
C ASP A 98 -8.68 -12.43 23.42
N SER A 99 -8.46 -11.73 24.53
CA SER A 99 -8.41 -10.27 24.58
C SER A 99 -6.98 -9.74 24.50
N PHE A 100 -6.83 -8.63 23.77
CA PHE A 100 -5.63 -7.83 23.79
C PHE A 100 -5.42 -7.17 25.15
N THR A 101 -4.18 -7.24 25.61
CA THR A 101 -3.67 -6.46 26.73
C THR A 101 -2.52 -5.61 26.24
N THR A 102 -2.45 -4.38 26.72
CA THR A 102 -1.37 -3.46 26.36
C THR A 102 -0.66 -2.97 27.62
N SER A 103 0.66 -2.84 27.52
CA SER A 103 1.49 -2.24 28.56
C SER A 103 2.44 -1.23 27.92
N LEU A 104 2.55 -0.05 28.54
CA LEU A 104 3.37 1.04 28.04
C LEU A 104 4.67 1.08 28.84
N GLN A 105 5.80 1.18 28.14
CA GLN A 105 7.12 1.19 28.75
C GLN A 105 7.91 2.43 28.34
N VAL A 106 8.66 2.98 29.29
CA VAL A 106 9.63 4.06 29.05
C VAL A 106 10.97 3.57 29.58
N ARG A 107 11.98 3.47 28.71
CA ARG A 107 13.31 2.94 29.06
C ARG A 107 13.29 1.54 29.71
N GLY A 108 12.29 0.71 29.37
CA GLY A 108 12.10 -0.62 29.95
C GLY A 108 11.32 -0.65 31.27
N GLU A 109 10.95 0.51 31.84
CA GLU A 109 10.08 0.59 33.01
C GLU A 109 8.61 0.61 32.58
N VAL A 110 7.78 -0.25 33.17
CA VAL A 110 6.35 -0.34 32.87
C VAL A 110 5.58 0.79 33.55
N LEU A 111 4.90 1.61 32.75
CA LEU A 111 3.96 2.61 33.21
C LEU A 111 2.64 1.94 33.61
N VAL A 112 2.40 1.89 34.92
CA VAL A 112 1.23 1.22 35.50
C VAL A 112 -0.01 2.12 35.37
N LYS A 113 -1.00 1.71 34.57
CA LYS A 113 -2.26 2.46 34.34
C LYS A 113 -2.94 2.97 35.62
N ARG A 114 -2.88 2.20 36.72
CA ARG A 114 -3.46 2.57 38.03
C ARG A 114 -2.82 3.80 38.69
N ASN A 115 -1.57 4.10 38.35
CA ASN A 115 -0.81 5.25 38.85
C ASN A 115 -0.70 6.35 37.79
N PHE A 116 -1.71 6.49 36.94
CA PHE A 116 -1.68 7.47 35.87
C PHE A 116 -1.70 8.90 36.43
N ASP A 117 -0.64 9.63 36.17
CA ASP A 117 -0.57 11.07 36.30
C ASP A 117 0.03 11.64 35.01
N LEU A 118 -0.79 12.35 34.26
CA LEU A 118 -0.44 12.89 32.95
C LEU A 118 0.84 13.74 33.00
N SER A 119 1.00 14.57 34.04
CA SER A 119 2.15 15.46 34.17
C SER A 119 3.45 14.68 34.39
N THR A 120 3.41 13.69 35.29
CA THR A 120 4.57 12.83 35.57
C THR A 120 4.94 11.97 34.36
N TRP A 121 3.96 11.40 33.66
CA TRP A 121 4.21 10.55 32.50
C TRP A 121 4.76 11.36 31.32
N LEU A 122 4.19 12.53 31.02
CA LEU A 122 4.73 13.43 29.99
C LEU A 122 6.17 13.82 30.29
N ARG A 123 6.51 14.11 31.55
CA ARG A 123 7.89 14.42 31.94
C ARG A 123 8.83 13.23 31.72
N LEU A 124 8.43 12.02 32.12
CA LEU A 124 9.23 10.81 31.93
C LEU A 124 9.46 10.50 30.44
N ILE A 125 8.42 10.65 29.62
CA ILE A 125 8.46 10.42 28.17
C ILE A 125 9.32 11.49 27.47
N GLY A 126 9.13 12.76 27.84
CA GLY A 126 9.90 13.87 27.26
C GLY A 126 11.38 13.87 27.64
N GLN A 127 11.75 13.24 28.76
CA GLN A 127 13.16 12.99 29.09
C GLN A 127 13.75 11.85 28.24
N ASN A 128 12.92 11.01 27.64
CA ASN A 128 13.34 9.88 26.81
C ASN A 128 13.41 10.28 25.33
N GLU A 129 14.50 10.94 24.94
CA GLU A 129 14.68 11.37 23.56
C GLU A 129 14.74 10.18 22.58
N PRO A 130 14.01 10.24 21.44
CA PRO A 130 14.07 9.20 20.43
C PRO A 130 15.39 9.27 19.68
N THR A 131 16.26 8.29 19.91
CA THR A 131 17.53 8.13 19.18
C THR A 131 17.40 7.24 17.95
N ALA A 132 16.33 6.44 17.88
CA ALA A 132 16.09 5.51 16.79
C ALA A 132 15.45 6.20 15.58
N LEU A 133 16.00 5.94 14.40
CA LEU A 133 15.32 6.22 13.14
C LEU A 133 14.18 5.22 12.95
N GLN A 134 13.16 5.64 12.22
CA GLN A 134 12.08 4.74 11.83
C GLN A 134 12.63 3.65 10.90
N ASP A 135 12.37 2.39 11.23
CA ASP A 135 12.78 1.22 10.45
C ASP A 135 12.16 1.28 9.05
N ASP A 136 12.94 0.98 8.01
CA ASP A 136 12.49 1.07 6.62
C ASP A 136 11.34 0.10 6.31
N GLU A 137 11.28 -1.03 7.02
CA GLU A 137 10.15 -1.95 6.95
C GLU A 137 8.85 -1.30 7.47
N VAL A 138 8.92 -0.58 8.60
CA VAL A 138 7.78 0.13 9.16
C VAL A 138 7.37 1.30 8.27
N LYS A 139 8.34 2.06 7.72
CA LYS A 139 8.06 3.12 6.73
C LYS A 139 7.29 2.57 5.54
N LYS A 140 7.74 1.43 4.99
CA LYS A 140 7.08 0.77 3.86
C LYS A 140 5.66 0.34 4.22
N MET A 141 5.45 -0.28 5.39
CA MET A 141 4.11 -0.69 5.82
C MET A 141 3.17 0.49 6.10
N GLN A 142 3.68 1.59 6.67
CA GLN A 142 2.90 2.82 6.84
C GLN A 142 2.52 3.44 5.51
N HIS A 143 3.46 3.47 4.55
CA HIS A 143 3.22 3.95 3.20
C HIS A 143 2.16 3.10 2.49
N ASP A 144 2.29 1.77 2.52
CA ASP A 144 1.31 0.84 1.96
C ASP A 144 -0.09 1.05 2.55
N LEU A 145 -0.19 1.29 3.87
CA LEU A 145 -1.46 1.56 4.56
C LEU A 145 -2.08 2.90 4.10
N LEU A 146 -1.29 3.96 4.01
CA LEU A 146 -1.76 5.27 3.54
C LEU A 146 -2.18 5.21 2.07
N MET A 147 -1.45 4.47 1.24
CA MET A 147 -1.78 4.24 -0.17
C MET A 147 -3.08 3.47 -0.35
N LEU A 148 -3.39 2.53 0.55
CA LEU A 148 -4.67 1.80 0.56
C LEU A 148 -5.84 2.68 1.02
N ASN A 149 -5.64 3.58 1.99
CA ASN A 149 -6.67 4.52 2.44
C ASN A 149 -6.97 5.66 1.45
N LEU A 150 -6.13 5.87 0.42
CA LEU A 150 -6.38 6.82 -0.68
C LEU A 150 -7.34 6.24 -1.76
N ASN A 151 -7.79 4.99 -1.62
CA ASN A 151 -8.92 4.43 -2.36
C ASN A 151 -10.14 4.29 -1.43
N PRO A 152 -10.97 5.33 -1.24
CA PRO A 152 -12.26 5.16 -0.58
C PRO A 152 -13.23 4.52 -1.58
N ARG A 153 -13.15 3.21 -1.74
CA ARG A 153 -14.27 2.42 -2.28
C ARG A 153 -14.61 1.33 -1.27
N ASP A 154 -15.73 1.58 -0.62
CA ASP A 154 -16.60 0.61 0.06
C ASP A 154 -16.10 0.07 1.40
N ALA A 155 -16.15 0.94 2.42
CA ALA A 155 -16.50 0.55 3.78
C ALA A 155 -17.90 1.11 4.10
N SER A 156 -18.95 0.52 3.52
CA SER A 156 -20.32 0.65 4.02
C SER A 156 -21.10 -0.62 3.69
N GLY A 157 -21.79 -1.11 4.71
CA GLY A 157 -22.28 -2.48 4.83
C GLY A 157 -23.26 -2.95 3.76
N GLY A 158 -23.31 -4.26 3.62
CA GLY A 158 -24.32 -4.97 2.86
C GLY A 158 -24.45 -6.38 3.44
N ASP A 159 -25.39 -6.53 4.35
CA ASP A 159 -25.80 -7.80 4.93
C ASP A 159 -26.20 -8.83 3.87
N LEU A 160 -25.95 -10.08 4.24
CA LEU A 160 -26.36 -11.30 3.57
C LEU A 160 -27.90 -11.37 3.48
N VAL A 161 -28.48 -11.43 2.27
CA VAL A 161 -29.67 -12.28 2.04
C VAL A 161 -29.60 -12.94 0.65
N ASN A 162 -29.36 -14.23 0.70
CA ASN A 162 -29.56 -15.21 -0.36
C ASN A 162 -31.06 -15.38 -0.69
N SER A 163 -31.45 -15.43 -1.96
CA SER A 163 -32.56 -16.26 -2.44
C SER A 163 -32.56 -16.44 -3.96
N ASN A 164 -32.37 -17.70 -4.37
CA ASN A 164 -32.67 -18.25 -5.69
C ASN A 164 -34.15 -18.10 -6.09
N ALA A 165 -34.40 -17.83 -7.38
CA ALA A 165 -35.43 -18.51 -8.19
C ALA A 165 -35.32 -18.05 -9.67
N GLY A 166 -35.06 -18.99 -10.60
CA GLY A 166 -35.44 -18.84 -12.02
C GLY A 166 -36.88 -19.33 -12.27
N PRO A 167 -37.30 -19.71 -13.50
CA PRO A 167 -36.71 -19.48 -14.84
C PRO A 167 -37.73 -19.07 -15.95
N SER A 168 -37.21 -18.96 -17.20
CA SER A 168 -37.87 -19.23 -18.51
C SER A 168 -38.58 -18.10 -19.29
N SER A 169 -38.09 -17.82 -20.52
CA SER A 169 -38.77 -18.12 -21.81
C SER A 169 -37.94 -17.71 -23.06
N SER A 170 -37.94 -18.60 -24.06
CA SER A 170 -37.31 -18.60 -25.41
C SER A 170 -37.86 -17.51 -26.39
N CYS A 171 -37.49 -17.28 -27.66
CA CYS A 171 -36.87 -17.96 -28.84
C CYS A 171 -36.25 -16.85 -29.76
N GLN A 172 -35.39 -17.04 -30.79
CA GLN A 172 -35.63 -17.63 -32.14
C GLN A 172 -34.35 -17.67 -33.01
N LEU A 173 -34.41 -18.47 -34.08
CA LEU A 173 -33.38 -18.97 -35.03
C LEU A 173 -33.00 -18.07 -36.23
N GLY A 174 -31.83 -18.38 -36.83
CA GLY A 174 -31.52 -18.28 -38.28
C GLY A 174 -30.31 -17.38 -38.59
N GLY A 175 -29.30 -17.72 -39.42
CA GLY A 175 -28.99 -18.87 -40.28
C GLY A 175 -27.56 -18.71 -40.83
N ILE A 176 -26.98 -19.79 -41.37
CA ILE A 176 -25.65 -19.85 -42.03
C ILE A 176 -25.87 -19.83 -43.55
N PRO A 177 -24.91 -19.30 -44.35
CA PRO A 177 -24.29 -20.19 -45.34
C PRO A 177 -22.76 -20.00 -45.47
N THR A 178 -22.11 -21.13 -45.76
CA THR A 178 -20.71 -21.33 -46.12
C THR A 178 -20.41 -20.94 -47.57
N HIS A 179 -19.23 -20.37 -47.84
CA HIS A 179 -18.56 -20.49 -49.14
C HIS A 179 -17.04 -20.50 -48.97
N ASP A 180 -16.42 -21.49 -49.63
CA ASP A 180 -14.99 -21.81 -49.72
C ASP A 180 -14.28 -20.92 -50.75
N ALA A 181 -13.05 -20.48 -50.46
CA ALA A 181 -11.92 -20.30 -51.41
C ALA A 181 -10.69 -19.66 -50.73
N CYS A 182 -9.56 -20.37 -50.79
CA CYS A 182 -8.24 -19.94 -50.34
C CYS A 182 -7.60 -18.90 -51.26
N LEU A 183 -6.80 -18.00 -50.65
CA LEU A 183 -5.46 -17.53 -51.03
C LEU A 183 -5.28 -16.01 -50.85
N SER A 184 -4.34 -15.67 -49.96
CA SER A 184 -3.56 -14.42 -49.89
C SER A 184 -4.32 -13.17 -49.44
N ALA A 185 -4.49 -13.01 -48.12
CA ALA A 185 -4.80 -11.71 -47.52
C ALA A 185 -3.74 -11.38 -46.44
N PRO A 186 -3.20 -10.14 -46.41
CA PRO A 186 -2.20 -9.73 -45.42
C PRO A 186 -2.78 -9.89 -44.02
N MET A 187 -1.98 -10.39 -43.08
CA MET A 187 -2.38 -10.60 -41.69
C MET A 187 -3.17 -9.40 -41.17
N VAL A 188 -4.49 -9.56 -41.03
CA VAL A 188 -5.34 -8.59 -40.35
C VAL A 188 -5.01 -8.74 -38.87
N ILE A 189 -4.08 -7.91 -38.40
CA ILE A 189 -3.77 -7.77 -36.97
C ILE A 189 -5.08 -7.31 -36.32
N PRO A 190 -5.67 -8.06 -35.38
CA PRO A 190 -6.81 -7.58 -34.60
C PRO A 190 -6.46 -6.23 -33.95
N ASP A 191 -7.37 -5.25 -33.96
CA ASP A 191 -7.18 -3.89 -33.43
C ASP A 191 -6.72 -3.84 -31.95
N ASN A 192 -6.73 -4.98 -31.27
CA ASN A 192 -6.30 -5.20 -29.88
C ASN A 192 -5.03 -6.05 -29.77
N THR A 193 -4.14 -6.02 -30.76
CA THR A 193 -2.86 -6.75 -30.72
C THR A 193 -1.72 -5.93 -31.30
N PHE A 194 -0.49 -6.16 -30.82
CA PHE A 194 0.73 -5.53 -31.32
C PHE A 194 1.82 -6.59 -31.53
N ILE A 195 2.85 -6.24 -32.33
CA ILE A 195 3.95 -7.16 -32.65
C ILE A 195 5.20 -6.70 -31.90
N PHE A 196 5.87 -7.63 -31.22
CA PHE A 196 7.19 -7.45 -30.63
C PHE A 196 8.06 -8.67 -30.99
N GLN A 197 9.26 -8.45 -31.54
CA GLN A 197 10.17 -9.53 -31.99
C GLN A 197 9.48 -10.62 -32.84
N GLU A 198 8.67 -10.22 -33.83
CA GLU A 198 7.92 -11.12 -34.72
C GLU A 198 6.84 -12.00 -34.03
N LYS A 199 6.56 -11.76 -32.75
CA LYS A 199 5.46 -12.39 -32.00
C LYS A 199 4.30 -11.43 -31.80
N LEU A 200 3.07 -11.96 -31.83
CA LEU A 200 1.84 -11.22 -31.61
C LEU A 200 1.47 -11.24 -30.12
N TYR A 201 1.16 -10.07 -29.57
CA TYR A 201 0.76 -9.88 -28.17
C TYR A 201 -0.56 -9.11 -28.10
N ASP A 202 -1.36 -9.35 -27.06
CA ASP A 202 -2.60 -8.63 -26.82
C ASP A 202 -2.32 -7.20 -26.31
N ASP A 203 -2.90 -6.20 -26.98
CA ASP A 203 -2.86 -4.80 -26.57
C ASP A 203 -3.92 -4.51 -25.50
N ARG A 204 -3.62 -4.98 -24.29
CA ARG A 204 -4.43 -4.77 -23.10
C ARG A 204 -3.99 -3.50 -22.35
N PRO A 205 -4.87 -2.90 -21.52
CA PRO A 205 -4.45 -1.89 -20.56
C PRO A 205 -3.32 -2.42 -19.65
N ILE A 206 -2.42 -1.52 -19.27
CA ILE A 206 -1.32 -1.83 -18.36
C ILE A 206 -1.92 -2.34 -17.04
N SER A 207 -1.53 -3.55 -16.65
CA SER A 207 -1.98 -4.18 -15.41
C SER A 207 -1.13 -3.73 -14.23
N THR A 208 -1.58 -4.04 -13.02
CA THR A 208 -0.79 -3.82 -11.81
C THR A 208 0.52 -4.64 -11.82
N ASP A 209 0.52 -5.82 -12.43
CA ASP A 209 1.72 -6.64 -12.58
C ASP A 209 2.73 -6.01 -13.54
N ASP A 210 2.28 -5.51 -14.70
CA ASP A 210 3.14 -4.78 -15.65
C ASP A 210 3.77 -3.56 -14.99
N HIS A 211 2.96 -2.84 -14.21
CA HIS A 211 3.39 -1.63 -13.51
C HIS A 211 4.51 -1.95 -12.51
N ASN A 212 4.34 -2.99 -11.71
CA ASN A 212 5.36 -3.46 -10.77
C ASN A 212 6.60 -3.98 -11.49
N ASN A 213 6.42 -4.77 -12.55
CA ASN A 213 7.51 -5.38 -13.31
C ASN A 213 8.36 -4.33 -14.04
N PHE A 214 7.71 -3.31 -14.60
CA PHE A 214 8.37 -2.15 -15.19
C PHE A 214 9.26 -1.45 -14.16
N ALA A 215 8.69 -1.07 -13.00
CA ALA A 215 9.43 -0.34 -11.98
C ALA A 215 10.64 -1.12 -11.44
N LYS A 216 10.52 -2.45 -11.30
CA LYS A 216 11.61 -3.33 -10.87
C LYS A 216 12.78 -3.37 -11.86
N LYS A 217 12.53 -3.25 -13.17
CA LYS A 217 13.52 -3.55 -14.21
C LYS A 217 14.03 -2.34 -14.97
N VAL A 218 13.24 -1.28 -15.11
CA VAL A 218 13.59 -0.12 -15.94
C VAL A 218 14.78 0.69 -15.37
N GLY A 219 14.98 0.64 -14.04
CA GLY A 219 16.07 1.34 -13.37
C GLY A 219 16.09 2.84 -13.70
N PRO A 220 17.26 3.48 -13.90
CA PRO A 220 17.33 4.92 -14.23
C PRO A 220 16.78 5.27 -15.62
N GLY A 221 16.53 4.28 -16.48
CA GLY A 221 15.96 4.46 -17.82
C GLY A 221 14.52 4.99 -17.82
N TRP A 222 13.85 4.99 -16.67
CA TRP A 222 12.46 5.46 -16.55
C TRP A 222 12.27 6.90 -17.04
N LYS A 223 13.25 7.79 -16.85
CA LYS A 223 13.17 9.19 -17.32
C LYS A 223 13.13 9.28 -18.84
N ALA A 224 13.87 8.42 -19.52
CA ALA A 224 13.90 8.39 -20.97
C ALA A 224 12.58 7.86 -21.51
N VAL A 225 12.07 6.77 -20.93
CA VAL A 225 10.73 6.23 -21.24
C VAL A 225 9.63 7.27 -21.02
N ALA A 226 9.70 8.03 -19.93
CA ALA A 226 8.75 9.11 -19.64
C ALA A 226 8.72 10.18 -20.75
N ARG A 227 9.89 10.53 -21.29
CA ARG A 227 10.04 11.48 -22.42
C ARG A 227 9.54 10.92 -23.75
N GLN A 228 9.54 9.61 -23.93
CA GLN A 228 8.87 9.00 -25.08
C GLN A 228 7.34 9.01 -24.90
N LEU A 229 6.87 8.65 -23.71
CA LEU A 229 5.44 8.60 -23.40
C LEU A 229 4.78 9.99 -23.45
N MET A 230 5.46 11.06 -23.04
CA MET A 230 4.90 12.42 -23.10
C MET A 230 4.52 12.89 -24.51
N ARG A 231 5.11 12.32 -25.58
CA ARG A 231 4.72 12.65 -26.96
C ARG A 231 3.28 12.26 -27.27
N THR A 232 2.77 11.28 -26.54
CA THR A 232 1.42 10.74 -26.69
C THR A 232 0.55 10.97 -25.47
N CYS A 233 1.12 11.41 -24.34
CA CYS A 233 0.43 11.63 -23.07
C CYS A 233 0.73 13.03 -22.51
N LYS A 234 -0.27 13.90 -22.50
CA LYS A 234 -0.15 15.26 -21.93
C LYS A 234 -0.08 15.29 -20.40
N GLY A 235 -0.30 14.17 -19.73
CA GLY A 235 -0.21 14.07 -18.26
C GLY A 235 1.20 13.85 -17.72
N LEU A 236 2.17 13.62 -18.60
CA LEU A 236 3.58 13.34 -18.28
C LEU A 236 4.52 14.44 -18.80
N GLU A 237 4.14 15.71 -18.68
CA GLU A 237 5.00 16.83 -19.09
C GLU A 237 6.31 16.90 -18.26
N ASP A 238 7.35 17.54 -18.80
CA ASP A 238 8.65 17.69 -18.13
C ASP A 238 8.56 18.18 -16.66
N PRO A 239 7.72 19.19 -16.31
CA PRO A 239 7.54 19.59 -14.91
C PRO A 239 7.07 18.44 -14.01
N THR A 240 6.26 17.52 -14.55
CA THR A 240 5.79 16.34 -13.82
C THR A 240 6.94 15.35 -13.58
N ILE A 241 7.85 15.18 -14.54
CA ILE A 241 9.03 14.31 -14.39
C ILE A 241 9.99 14.87 -13.34
N GLU A 242 10.19 16.19 -13.31
CA GLU A 242 11.00 16.86 -12.30
C GLU A 242 10.38 16.76 -10.91
N ILE A 243 9.06 16.99 -10.79
CA ILE A 243 8.31 16.77 -9.56
C ILE A 243 8.48 15.32 -9.10
N ILE A 244 8.31 14.33 -9.97
CA ILE A 244 8.50 12.92 -9.60
C ILE A 244 9.94 12.66 -9.12
N THR A 245 10.93 13.28 -9.76
CA THR A 245 12.33 13.13 -9.36
C THR A 245 12.60 13.74 -7.98
N CYS A 246 11.96 14.87 -7.67
CA CYS A 246 12.15 15.60 -6.41
C CYS A 246 11.35 15.00 -5.25
N GLU A 247 10.10 14.59 -5.50
CA GLU A 247 9.17 14.09 -4.48
C GLU A 247 9.49 12.65 -4.05
N TYR A 248 10.04 11.84 -4.96
CA TYR A 248 10.22 10.41 -4.72
C TYR A 248 11.70 10.01 -4.71
N ASN A 249 12.09 9.32 -3.62
CA ASN A 249 13.43 8.82 -3.42
C ASN A 249 13.61 7.42 -4.02
N GLY A 250 14.62 7.28 -4.88
CA GLY A 250 15.02 6.00 -5.47
C GLY A 250 14.44 5.76 -6.87
N VAL A 251 15.26 5.19 -7.75
CA VAL A 251 14.92 4.98 -9.17
C VAL A 251 13.71 4.07 -9.38
N TYR A 252 13.52 3.09 -8.50
CA TYR A 252 12.36 2.21 -8.51
C TYR A 252 11.06 3.01 -8.29
N GLU A 253 11.04 3.82 -7.22
CA GLU A 253 9.85 4.57 -6.84
C GLU A 253 9.52 5.63 -7.88
N GLN A 254 10.54 6.31 -8.38
CA GLN A 254 10.36 7.29 -9.46
C GLN A 254 9.78 6.64 -10.73
N ALA A 255 10.29 5.48 -11.14
CA ALA A 255 9.75 4.71 -12.25
C ALA A 255 8.29 4.29 -12.03
N PHE A 256 7.99 3.84 -10.81
CA PHE A 256 6.65 3.44 -10.42
C PHE A 256 5.68 4.62 -10.50
N GLN A 257 6.03 5.78 -9.93
CA GLN A 257 5.15 6.94 -9.93
C GLN A 257 4.96 7.53 -11.33
N MET A 258 6.01 7.49 -12.17
CA MET A 258 5.89 7.89 -13.57
C MET A 258 4.88 7.04 -14.32
N LEU A 259 4.98 5.70 -14.23
CA LEU A 259 4.06 4.82 -14.95
C LEU A 259 2.64 4.89 -14.37
N ARG A 260 2.50 5.07 -13.05
CA ARG A 260 1.20 5.33 -12.41
C ARG A 260 0.56 6.61 -12.95
N LYS A 261 1.34 7.68 -13.10
CA LYS A 261 0.85 8.95 -13.64
C LYS A 261 0.36 8.79 -15.07
N PHE A 262 1.10 8.05 -15.91
CA PHE A 262 0.66 7.66 -17.26
C PHE A 262 -0.69 6.94 -17.23
N MET A 263 -0.83 5.91 -16.38
CA MET A 263 -2.06 5.14 -16.23
C MET A 263 -3.25 6.00 -15.79
N GLN A 264 -3.02 6.96 -14.89
CA GLN A 264 -4.06 7.88 -14.43
C GLN A 264 -4.49 8.88 -15.51
N SER A 265 -3.54 9.38 -16.30
CA SER A 265 -3.81 10.40 -17.31
C SER A 265 -4.50 9.84 -18.56
N GLU A 266 -4.22 8.59 -18.91
CA GLU A 266 -4.76 7.95 -20.12
C GLU A 266 -5.88 6.93 -19.81
N ALA A 267 -6.05 6.53 -18.54
CA ALA A 267 -7.04 5.54 -18.09
C ALA A 267 -7.03 4.26 -18.95
N LYS A 268 -8.13 3.97 -19.69
CA LYS A 268 -8.23 2.80 -20.57
C LYS A 268 -7.32 2.85 -21.80
N GLN A 269 -6.78 4.03 -22.13
CA GLN A 269 -5.84 4.24 -23.23
C GLN A 269 -4.37 4.07 -22.81
N ALA A 270 -4.10 3.81 -21.53
CA ALA A 270 -2.78 3.42 -21.03
C ALA A 270 -2.51 1.96 -21.40
N THR A 271 -2.30 1.70 -22.69
CA THR A 271 -2.14 0.34 -23.22
C THR A 271 -0.70 -0.15 -23.17
N LEU A 272 -0.53 -1.47 -23.13
CA LEU A 272 0.76 -2.13 -23.07
C LEU A 272 1.59 -1.84 -24.33
N SER A 273 0.98 -1.78 -25.52
CA SER A 273 1.69 -1.46 -26.77
C SER A 273 2.41 -0.12 -26.72
N ARG A 274 1.81 0.89 -26.08
CA ARG A 274 2.41 2.22 -25.94
C ARG A 274 3.63 2.21 -25.03
N LEU A 275 3.55 1.46 -23.92
CA LEU A 275 4.68 1.28 -23.01
C LEU A 275 5.80 0.49 -23.68
N VAL A 276 5.47 -0.60 -24.38
CA VAL A 276 6.42 -1.42 -25.12
C VAL A 276 7.12 -0.60 -26.20
N LYS A 277 6.38 0.16 -27.00
CA LYS A 277 6.95 1.04 -28.02
C LYS A 277 7.91 2.07 -27.43
N ALA A 278 7.54 2.69 -26.30
CA ALA A 278 8.40 3.64 -25.61
C ALA A 278 9.69 3.00 -25.06
N LEU A 279 9.62 1.74 -24.61
CA LEU A 279 10.77 0.96 -24.16
C LEU A 279 11.67 0.53 -25.33
N GLU A 280 11.09 0.14 -26.46
CA GLU A 280 11.83 -0.21 -27.69
C GLU A 280 12.60 0.99 -28.25
N ASP A 281 11.97 2.16 -28.30
CA ASP A 281 12.61 3.39 -28.76
C ASP A 281 13.85 3.76 -27.91
N GLU A 282 13.83 3.43 -26.61
CA GLU A 282 14.94 3.63 -25.67
C GLU A 282 15.88 2.41 -25.57
N ARG A 283 15.71 1.41 -26.43
CA ARG A 283 16.52 0.17 -26.50
C ARG A 283 16.50 -0.65 -25.20
N LEU A 284 15.41 -0.58 -24.44
CA LEU A 284 15.18 -1.35 -23.20
C LEU A 284 14.45 -2.66 -23.49
N CYS A 285 14.87 -3.39 -24.54
CA CYS A 285 14.21 -4.62 -24.99
C CYS A 285 14.20 -5.72 -23.91
N ASN A 286 15.22 -5.77 -23.06
CA ASN A 286 15.29 -6.68 -21.91
C ASN A 286 14.18 -6.45 -20.87
N VAL A 287 13.69 -5.20 -20.76
CA VAL A 287 12.56 -4.86 -19.89
C VAL A 287 11.25 -5.28 -20.55
N VAL A 288 11.15 -5.12 -21.88
CA VAL A 288 9.99 -5.55 -22.65
C VAL A 288 9.81 -7.07 -22.58
N GLU A 289 10.87 -7.84 -22.82
CA GLU A 289 10.84 -9.30 -22.70
C GLU A 289 10.35 -9.73 -21.31
N PHE A 290 10.87 -9.11 -20.26
CA PHE A 290 10.42 -9.38 -18.89
C PHE A 290 8.95 -9.02 -18.64
N LEU A 291 8.44 -7.97 -19.28
CA LEU A 291 7.02 -7.57 -19.18
C LEU A 291 6.10 -8.52 -19.93
N LEU A 292 6.55 -9.09 -21.04
CA LEU A 292 5.74 -9.93 -21.92
C LEU A 292 5.82 -11.43 -21.60
N ASP A 293 6.82 -11.87 -20.83
CA ASP A 293 6.97 -13.24 -20.35
C ASP A 293 6.19 -13.54 -19.05
N THR A 294 5.36 -12.59 -18.57
CA THR A 294 4.54 -12.73 -17.35
C THR A 294 3.09 -13.06 -17.70
#